data_AF-A0A0F9JPM3-F1
#
_entry.id   AF-A0A0F9JPM3-F1
#
_cell.length_a   1.000
_cell.length_b   1.000
_cell.length_c   1.000
_cell.angle_alpha   90.00
_cell.angle_beta   90.00
_cell.angle_gamma   90.00
#
_symmetry.space_group_name_H-M   'P 1'
#
loop_
_entity.id
_entity.type
_entity.pdbx_description
1 polymer ?
#
loop_
_entity_poly.entity_id
_entity_poly.type
_entity_poly.pdbx_seq_one_letter_code
_entity_poly.pdbx_strand_id
1 'polypeptide(L)'
;NYNWTELSDIDLHIIVNLEIVRKNCPDLTDDYFQAKKSLWNQNHEITIYDQPVELYVQDEKEPHTATGIYSLQNDEWNKKPTFSEPEIDDTSVKEKTKQLKYEISRLIDDKAGDKIVTAMKDKISDYRKSGLKSAGEWSTGNLTFKELRNTGYLEKLYDYARSKLDDELSLK
;
A
#
# COMPACT_ATOMS: atom_id res chain seq x y z
N ASN A 1 -10.91 -3.29 12.53
CA ASN A 1 -9.82 -4.25 12.80
C ASN A 1 -9.50 -4.17 14.29
N TYR A 2 -9.13 -5.26 14.97
CA TYR A 2 -8.69 -5.20 16.38
C TYR A 2 -7.21 -4.84 16.52
N ASN A 3 -6.45 -4.82 15.43
CA ASN A 3 -4.99 -4.71 15.42
C ASN A 3 -4.52 -3.36 14.84
N TRP A 4 -5.17 -2.27 15.25
CA TRP A 4 -4.80 -0.93 14.84
C TRP A 4 -3.73 -0.34 15.78
N THR A 5 -2.92 0.55 15.25
CA THR A 5 -1.85 1.28 15.94
C THR A 5 -1.91 2.74 15.54
N GLU A 6 -1.10 3.61 16.15
CA GLU A 6 -0.98 5.02 15.75
C GLU A 6 -0.53 5.22 14.28
N LEU A 7 0.03 4.18 13.65
CA LEU A 7 0.46 4.19 12.25
C LEU A 7 -0.59 3.58 11.30
N SER A 8 -1.81 3.36 11.79
CA SER A 8 -2.91 2.84 11.00
C SER A 8 -3.68 3.96 10.30
N ASP A 9 -4.37 3.60 9.25
CA ASP A 9 -5.23 4.42 8.44
C ASP A 9 -6.65 3.82 8.44
N ILE A 10 -7.63 4.63 8.04
CA ILE A 10 -8.99 4.20 7.76
C ILE A 10 -9.25 4.40 6.27
N ASP A 11 -9.42 3.30 5.55
CA ASP A 11 -9.75 3.34 4.13
C ASP A 11 -11.25 3.68 3.94
N LEU A 12 -11.53 4.85 3.37
CA LEU A 12 -12.87 5.24 2.94
C LEU A 12 -13.06 4.90 1.46
N HIS A 13 -13.87 3.88 1.20
CA HIS A 13 -14.15 3.42 -0.17
C HIS A 13 -15.42 4.06 -0.72
N ILE A 14 -15.30 4.78 -1.84
CA ILE A 14 -16.42 5.15 -2.71
C ILE A 14 -16.62 4.00 -3.70
N ILE A 15 -17.75 3.31 -3.59
CA ILE A 15 -18.11 2.20 -4.47
C ILE A 15 -18.74 2.74 -5.75
N VAL A 16 -18.16 2.38 -6.90
CA VAL A 16 -18.59 2.85 -8.22
C VAL A 16 -18.67 1.67 -9.19
N ASN A 17 -19.69 1.67 -10.05
CA ASN A 17 -19.71 0.80 -11.23
C ASN A 17 -18.74 1.34 -12.29
N LEU A 18 -17.48 0.88 -12.27
CA LEU A 18 -16.47 1.35 -13.21
C LEU A 18 -16.74 0.88 -14.64
N GLU A 19 -17.50 -0.20 -14.85
CA GLU A 19 -17.90 -0.62 -16.20
C GLU A 19 -18.69 0.47 -16.92
N ILE A 20 -19.61 1.15 -16.22
CA ILE A 20 -20.37 2.28 -16.78
C ILE A 20 -19.45 3.48 -17.03
N VAL A 21 -18.56 3.80 -16.09
CA VAL A 21 -17.66 4.97 -16.22
C VAL A 21 -16.67 4.79 -17.37
N ARG A 22 -16.06 3.60 -17.47
CA ARG A 22 -15.08 3.24 -18.49
C ARG A 22 -15.64 3.28 -19.91
N LYS A 23 -16.96 3.19 -20.12
CA LYS A 23 -17.57 3.31 -21.47
C LYS A 23 -17.18 4.60 -22.19
N ASN A 24 -16.94 5.68 -21.45
CA ASN A 24 -16.59 6.97 -22.05
C ASN A 24 -15.09 7.07 -22.38
N CYS A 25 -14.20 6.59 -21.50
CA CYS A 25 -12.74 6.68 -21.65
C CYS A 25 -12.03 5.52 -20.92
N PRO A 26 -12.04 4.29 -21.48
CA PRO A 26 -11.63 3.09 -20.75
C PRO A 26 -10.15 3.14 -20.32
N ASP A 27 -9.28 3.64 -21.20
CA ASP A 27 -7.83 3.68 -20.97
C ASP A 27 -7.38 4.75 -19.97
N LEU A 28 -8.22 5.75 -19.68
CA LEU A 28 -7.88 6.88 -18.81
C LEU A 28 -8.59 6.84 -17.46
N THR A 29 -9.66 6.06 -17.34
CA THR A 29 -10.54 6.09 -16.16
C THR A 29 -9.79 5.72 -14.88
N ASP A 30 -8.96 4.69 -14.93
CA ASP A 30 -8.24 4.17 -13.77
C ASP A 30 -7.17 5.17 -13.31
N ASP A 31 -6.36 5.68 -14.24
CA ASP A 31 -5.36 6.72 -13.99
C ASP A 31 -6.00 8.01 -13.45
N TYR A 32 -7.16 8.40 -14.00
CA TYR A 32 -7.90 9.56 -13.54
C TYR A 32 -8.36 9.41 -12.09
N PHE A 33 -8.97 8.28 -11.73
CA PHE A 33 -9.40 8.05 -10.35
C PHE A 33 -8.21 7.96 -9.40
N GLN A 34 -7.11 7.32 -9.80
CA GLN A 34 -5.90 7.25 -9.00
C GLN A 34 -5.28 8.64 -8.77
N ALA A 35 -5.24 9.49 -9.80
CA ALA A 35 -4.77 10.87 -9.70
C ALA A 35 -5.68 11.71 -8.80
N LYS A 36 -7.00 11.63 -8.99
CA LYS A 36 -7.98 12.36 -8.15
C LYS A 36 -7.96 11.93 -6.70
N LYS A 37 -7.84 10.62 -6.45
CA LYS A 37 -7.62 10.05 -5.11
C LYS A 37 -6.37 10.65 -4.46
N SER A 38 -5.25 10.61 -5.16
CA SER A 38 -3.97 11.12 -4.65
C SER A 38 -4.05 12.61 -4.34
N LEU A 39 -4.63 13.40 -5.25
CA LEU A 39 -4.82 14.84 -5.06
C LEU A 39 -5.75 15.14 -3.88
N TRP A 40 -6.81 14.35 -3.69
CA TRP A 40 -7.72 14.52 -2.56
C TRP A 40 -6.99 14.28 -1.24
N ASN A 41 -6.31 13.14 -1.11
CA ASN A 41 -5.59 12.75 0.11
C ASN A 41 -4.42 13.71 0.44
N GLN A 42 -3.83 14.36 -0.57
CA GLN A 42 -2.78 15.38 -0.35
C GLN A 42 -3.33 16.72 0.15
N ASN A 43 -4.58 17.06 -0.17
CA ASN A 43 -5.15 18.38 0.10
C ASN A 43 -6.14 18.41 1.27
N HIS A 44 -6.47 17.25 1.84
CA HIS A 44 -7.43 17.15 2.94
C HIS A 44 -6.86 16.28 4.06
N GLU A 45 -6.99 16.78 5.28
CA GLU A 45 -6.62 16.08 6.50
C GLU A 45 -7.91 15.74 7.26
N ILE A 46 -8.39 14.51 7.07
CA ILE A 46 -9.61 14.00 7.70
C ILE A 46 -9.19 12.90 8.66
N THR A 47 -9.71 12.95 9.90
CA THR A 47 -9.39 11.95 10.93
C THR A 47 -10.64 11.41 11.61
N ILE A 48 -10.54 10.19 12.12
CA ILE A 48 -11.50 9.59 13.06
C ILE A 48 -10.69 9.05 14.24
N TYR A 49 -10.90 9.60 15.43
CA TYR A 49 -10.10 9.28 16.62
C TYR A 49 -8.58 9.39 16.35
N ASP A 50 -8.17 10.50 15.72
CA ASP A 50 -6.77 10.79 15.35
C ASP A 50 -6.13 9.83 14.33
N GLN A 51 -6.91 8.88 13.79
CA GLN A 51 -6.48 8.04 12.67
C GLN A 51 -6.79 8.74 11.34
N PRO A 52 -5.82 8.87 10.41
CA PRO A 52 -6.06 9.46 9.11
C PRO A 52 -7.06 8.63 8.29
N VAL A 53 -7.95 9.32 7.58
CA VAL A 53 -8.88 8.71 6.64
C VAL A 53 -8.32 8.88 5.23
N GLU A 54 -8.07 7.76 4.55
CA GLU A 54 -7.62 7.75 3.17
C GLU A 54 -8.79 7.44 2.23
N LEU A 55 -9.03 8.32 1.25
CA LEU A 55 -10.05 8.07 0.24
C LEU A 55 -9.57 7.04 -0.78
N TYR A 56 -10.46 6.14 -1.21
CA TYR A 56 -10.27 5.19 -2.30
C TYR A 56 -11.52 5.16 -3.20
N VAL A 57 -11.33 4.89 -4.49
CA VAL A 57 -12.42 4.53 -5.42
C VAL A 57 -12.28 3.05 -5.72
N GLN A 58 -13.36 2.30 -5.54
CA GLN A 58 -13.36 0.86 -5.74
C GLN A 58 -14.46 0.46 -6.72
N ASP A 59 -14.14 -0.45 -7.64
CA ASP A 59 -15.14 -1.09 -8.49
C ASP A 59 -16.09 -1.92 -7.62
N GLU A 60 -17.39 -1.80 -7.83
CA GLU A 60 -18.40 -2.64 -7.17
C GLU A 60 -18.16 -4.15 -7.41
N LYS A 61 -17.49 -4.51 -8.51
CA LYS A 61 -17.16 -5.90 -8.86
C LYS A 61 -15.81 -6.37 -8.30
N GLU A 62 -14.99 -5.47 -7.77
CA GLU A 62 -13.68 -5.82 -7.25
C GLU A 62 -13.84 -6.58 -5.90
N PRO A 63 -13.26 -7.78 -5.76
CA PRO A 63 -13.33 -8.51 -4.50
C PRO A 63 -12.54 -7.76 -3.42
N HIS A 64 -13.22 -7.32 -2.37
CA HIS A 64 -12.57 -6.68 -1.23
C HIS A 64 -12.41 -7.65 -0.06
N THR A 65 -11.16 -7.96 0.29
CA THR A 65 -10.84 -8.82 1.43
C THR A 65 -10.41 -7.95 2.61
N ALA A 66 -11.36 -7.61 3.49
CA ALA A 66 -11.09 -6.93 4.76
C ALA A 66 -11.64 -7.73 5.95
N THR A 67 -11.03 -7.53 7.13
CA THR A 67 -11.47 -8.16 8.38
C THR A 67 -12.69 -7.46 8.99
N GLY A 68 -12.92 -6.18 8.66
CA GLY A 68 -14.14 -5.46 9.01
C GLY A 68 -14.52 -4.45 7.93
N ILE A 69 -15.82 -4.31 7.67
CA ILE A 69 -16.41 -3.39 6.67
C ILE A 69 -17.66 -2.77 7.28
N TYR A 70 -17.68 -1.44 7.35
CA TYR A 70 -18.81 -0.64 7.83
C TYR A 70 -19.43 0.14 6.66
N SER A 71 -20.75 0.09 6.52
CA SER A 71 -21.50 0.89 5.55
C SER A 71 -21.86 2.24 6.16
N LEU A 72 -21.23 3.31 5.70
CA LEU A 72 -21.61 4.67 6.11
C LEU A 72 -23.01 5.05 5.60
N GLN A 73 -23.41 4.52 4.43
CA GLN A 73 -24.70 4.84 3.82
C GLN A 73 -25.88 4.17 4.55
N ASN A 74 -25.70 2.93 5.02
CA ASN A 74 -26.76 2.16 5.68
C ASN A 74 -26.63 2.17 7.20
N ASP A 75 -25.57 2.77 7.74
CA ASP A 75 -25.25 2.80 9.17
C ASP A 75 -25.18 1.40 9.82
N GLU A 76 -24.50 0.46 9.16
CA GLU A 76 -24.43 -0.93 9.62
C GLU A 76 -23.10 -1.62 9.30
N TRP A 77 -22.81 -2.72 10.00
CA TRP A 77 -21.67 -3.58 9.70
C TRP A 77 -22.01 -4.56 8.58
N ASN A 78 -21.48 -4.33 7.38
CA ASN A 78 -21.48 -5.33 6.31
C ASN A 78 -20.64 -6.56 6.70
N LYS A 79 -19.55 -6.34 7.44
CA LYS A 79 -18.71 -7.38 8.04
C LYS A 79 -18.15 -6.88 9.36
N LYS A 80 -18.65 -7.38 10.48
CA LYS A 80 -18.13 -7.00 11.80
C LYS A 80 -16.79 -7.71 12.06
N PRO A 81 -15.73 -6.99 12.49
CA PRO A 81 -14.47 -7.64 12.82
C PRO A 81 -14.63 -8.56 14.03
N THR A 82 -13.90 -9.66 14.01
CA THR A 82 -13.76 -10.60 15.12
C THR A 82 -12.32 -10.59 15.62
N PHE A 83 -12.12 -10.66 16.94
CA PHE A 83 -10.79 -10.78 17.50
C PHE A 83 -10.25 -12.20 17.25
N SER A 84 -9.01 -12.28 16.78
CA SER A 84 -8.25 -13.53 16.66
C SER A 84 -6.80 -13.20 16.94
N GLU A 85 -6.19 -13.88 17.90
CA GLU A 85 -4.77 -13.74 18.16
C GLU A 85 -3.97 -14.32 16.98
N PRO A 86 -3.01 -13.57 16.41
CA PRO A 86 -2.23 -14.05 15.29
C PRO A 86 -1.02 -14.86 15.72
N GLU A 87 -0.65 -15.84 14.90
CA GLU A 87 0.65 -16.51 15.00
C GLU A 87 1.64 -15.77 14.09
N ILE A 88 2.71 -15.23 14.68
CA ILE A 88 3.71 -14.41 13.98
C ILE A 88 5.11 -15.02 14.18
N ASP A 89 5.83 -15.21 13.08
CA ASP A 89 7.26 -15.53 13.12
C ASP A 89 8.10 -14.23 13.15
N ASP A 90 8.23 -13.66 14.35
CA ASP A 90 8.97 -12.41 14.60
C ASP A 90 10.43 -12.49 14.15
N THR A 91 11.04 -13.67 14.24
CA THR A 91 12.45 -13.88 13.87
C THR A 91 12.59 -13.70 12.36
N SER A 92 11.77 -14.39 11.58
CA SER A 92 11.77 -14.27 10.12
C SER A 92 11.45 -12.85 9.66
N VAL A 93 10.52 -12.14 10.32
CA VAL A 93 10.21 -10.73 10.00
C VAL A 93 11.42 -9.85 10.23
N LYS A 94 12.09 -9.96 11.39
CA LYS A 94 13.27 -9.16 11.72
C LYS A 94 14.43 -9.41 10.78
N GLU A 95 14.73 -10.68 10.50
CA GLU A 95 15.83 -11.06 9.61
C GLU A 95 15.59 -10.57 8.19
N LYS A 96 14.38 -10.79 7.65
CA LYS A 96 14.04 -10.35 6.29
C LYS A 96 14.02 -8.83 6.17
N THR A 97 13.49 -8.13 7.17
CA THR A 97 13.53 -6.67 7.23
C THR A 97 14.97 -6.18 7.21
N LYS A 98 15.85 -6.71 8.08
CA LYS A 98 17.25 -6.32 8.14
C LYS A 98 17.97 -6.55 6.81
N GLN A 99 17.72 -7.69 6.19
CA GLN A 99 18.24 -8.02 4.86
C GLN A 99 17.82 -6.97 3.82
N LEU A 100 16.51 -6.69 3.69
CA LEU A 100 16.00 -5.76 2.68
C LEU A 100 16.46 -4.33 2.95
N LYS A 101 16.53 -3.89 4.22
CA LYS A 101 17.11 -2.59 4.59
C LYS A 101 18.56 -2.47 4.10
N TYR A 102 19.37 -3.49 4.35
CA TYR A 102 20.75 -3.53 3.88
C TYR A 102 20.86 -3.49 2.35
N GLU A 103 20.06 -4.30 1.65
CA GLU A 103 20.03 -4.32 0.19
C GLU A 103 19.61 -2.98 -0.42
N ILE A 104 18.59 -2.31 0.15
CA ILE A 104 18.17 -0.96 -0.27
C ILE A 104 19.30 0.05 -0.07
N SER A 105 19.93 0.08 1.11
CA SER A 105 21.05 0.97 1.38
C SER A 105 22.19 0.77 0.39
N ARG A 106 22.62 -0.49 0.19
CA ARG A 106 23.69 -0.83 -0.77
C ARG A 106 23.35 -0.41 -2.19
N LEU A 107 22.13 -0.66 -2.64
CA LEU A 107 21.66 -0.30 -3.97
C LEU A 107 21.71 1.22 -4.21
N ILE A 108 21.34 2.02 -3.21
CA ILE A 108 21.42 3.48 -3.26
C ILE A 108 22.88 3.94 -3.23
N ASP A 109 23.69 3.41 -2.31
CA ASP A 109 25.11 3.77 -2.13
C ASP A 109 25.94 3.46 -3.39
N ASP A 110 25.68 2.32 -4.02
CA ASP A 110 26.34 1.87 -5.25
C ASP A 110 25.81 2.61 -6.51
N LYS A 111 24.88 3.56 -6.31
CA LYS A 111 24.24 4.35 -7.38
C LYS A 111 23.65 3.47 -8.49
N ALA A 112 23.01 2.36 -8.10
CA ALA A 112 22.44 1.40 -9.04
C ALA A 112 21.50 2.07 -10.05
N GLY A 113 21.53 1.58 -11.29
CA GLY A 113 20.68 2.06 -12.38
C GLY A 113 19.21 1.61 -12.23
N ASP A 114 18.32 2.28 -12.97
CA ASP A 114 16.86 2.14 -12.85
C ASP A 114 16.37 0.68 -12.86
N LYS A 115 16.88 -0.16 -13.78
CA LYS A 115 16.50 -1.58 -13.86
C LYS A 115 16.69 -2.34 -12.55
N ILE A 116 17.77 -2.07 -11.81
CA ILE A 116 18.08 -2.72 -10.54
C ILE A 116 17.14 -2.20 -9.45
N VAL A 117 16.85 -0.89 -9.46
CA VAL A 117 15.90 -0.25 -8.54
C VAL A 117 14.50 -0.83 -8.72
N THR A 118 14.05 -0.95 -9.98
CA THR A 118 12.75 -1.53 -10.33
C THR A 118 12.65 -2.99 -9.89
N ALA A 119 13.69 -3.80 -10.12
CA ALA A 119 13.73 -5.18 -9.63
C ALA A 119 13.65 -5.28 -8.09
N MET A 120 14.22 -4.32 -7.35
CA MET A 120 14.08 -4.27 -5.88
C MET A 120 12.65 -3.96 -5.46
N LYS A 121 11.98 -3.02 -6.14
CA LYS A 121 10.56 -2.70 -5.89
C LYS A 121 9.67 -3.92 -6.14
N ASP A 122 9.91 -4.62 -7.24
CA ASP A 122 9.16 -5.83 -7.61
C ASP A 122 9.38 -6.95 -6.60
N LYS A 123 10.63 -7.20 -6.19
CA LYS A 123 10.97 -8.17 -5.15
C LYS A 123 10.18 -7.92 -3.86
N ILE A 124 10.12 -6.68 -3.39
CA ILE A 124 9.38 -6.31 -2.17
C ILE A 124 7.87 -6.49 -2.37
N SER A 125 7.34 -6.05 -3.51
CA SER A 125 5.93 -6.21 -3.88
C SER A 125 5.53 -7.68 -3.92
N ASP A 126 6.30 -8.53 -4.59
CA ASP A 126 5.99 -9.94 -4.79
C ASP A 126 6.13 -10.74 -3.50
N TYR A 127 7.09 -10.37 -2.64
CA TYR A 127 7.22 -10.94 -1.30
C TYR A 127 5.98 -10.64 -0.45
N ARG A 128 5.48 -9.39 -0.50
CA ARG A 128 4.23 -9.00 0.17
C ARG A 128 3.03 -9.77 -0.40
N LYS A 129 2.85 -9.78 -1.72
CA LYS A 129 1.73 -10.46 -2.39
C LYS A 129 1.69 -11.95 -2.06
N SER A 130 2.84 -12.61 -2.10
CA SER A 130 2.97 -14.04 -1.77
C SER A 130 2.59 -14.31 -0.32
N GLY A 131 3.05 -13.47 0.61
CA GLY A 131 2.68 -13.57 2.02
C GLY A 131 1.19 -13.37 2.26
N LEU A 132 0.59 -12.32 1.67
CA LEU A 132 -0.84 -12.04 1.79
C LEU A 132 -1.68 -13.22 1.29
N LYS A 133 -1.27 -13.86 0.19
CA LYS A 133 -1.96 -15.04 -0.35
C LYS A 133 -1.86 -16.27 0.57
N SER A 134 -0.72 -16.47 1.24
CA SER A 134 -0.48 -17.68 2.04
C SER A 134 -1.01 -17.60 3.47
N ALA A 135 -0.80 -16.46 4.15
CA ALA A 135 -1.07 -16.31 5.58
C ALA A 135 -1.76 -14.97 5.93
N GLY A 136 -2.25 -14.23 4.93
CA GLY A 136 -3.03 -13.01 5.15
C GLY A 136 -2.22 -11.86 5.77
N GLU A 137 -2.90 -11.05 6.58
CA GLU A 137 -2.35 -9.81 7.15
C GLU A 137 -1.15 -10.04 8.07
N TRP A 138 -1.03 -11.25 8.64
CA TRP A 138 0.02 -11.66 9.59
C TRP A 138 1.21 -12.35 8.94
N SER A 139 1.16 -12.52 7.63
CA SER A 139 2.28 -13.11 6.89
C SER A 139 3.57 -12.32 7.09
N THR A 140 4.69 -13.04 7.16
CA THR A 140 6.04 -12.46 7.23
C THR A 140 6.26 -11.42 6.12
N GLY A 141 5.72 -11.67 4.92
CA GLY A 141 5.77 -10.75 3.78
C GLY A 141 5.10 -9.40 4.05
N ASN A 142 3.89 -9.42 4.59
CA ASN A 142 3.15 -8.19 4.89
C ASN A 142 3.74 -7.43 6.08
N LEU A 143 4.15 -8.14 7.14
CA LEU A 143 4.77 -7.53 8.31
C LEU A 143 6.12 -6.90 7.97
N THR A 144 6.95 -7.59 7.17
CA THR A 144 8.22 -7.03 6.66
C THR A 144 7.99 -5.76 5.84
N PHE A 145 6.98 -5.76 4.96
CA PHE A 145 6.62 -4.58 4.18
C PHE A 145 6.21 -3.40 5.08
N LYS A 146 5.35 -3.66 6.08
CA LYS A 146 4.93 -2.64 7.05
C LYS A 146 6.13 -2.07 7.81
N GLU A 147 7.06 -2.91 8.23
CA GLU A 147 8.26 -2.46 8.93
C GLU A 147 9.18 -1.62 8.04
N LEU A 148 9.36 -2.00 6.76
CA LEU A 148 10.10 -1.17 5.79
C LEU A 148 9.43 0.18 5.54
N ARG A 149 8.09 0.22 5.49
CA ARG A 149 7.29 1.44 5.38
C ARG A 149 7.50 2.34 6.60
N ASN A 150 7.25 1.78 7.78
CA ASN A 150 7.26 2.51 9.05
C ASN A 150 8.65 3.07 9.41
N THR A 151 9.72 2.46 8.90
CA THR A 151 11.10 2.91 9.11
C THR A 151 11.65 3.75 7.94
N GLY A 152 10.80 4.17 7.00
CA GLY A 152 11.14 5.06 5.89
C GLY A 152 12.01 4.46 4.79
N TYR A 153 12.25 3.14 4.80
CA TYR A 153 13.09 2.49 3.78
C TYR A 153 12.39 2.35 2.43
N LEU A 154 11.06 2.18 2.43
CA LEU A 154 10.29 2.21 1.17
C LEU A 154 10.31 3.60 0.55
N GLU A 155 10.14 4.65 1.36
CA GLU A 155 10.21 6.04 0.91
C GLU A 155 11.58 6.32 0.28
N LYS A 156 12.68 6.01 0.98
CA LYS A 156 14.04 6.13 0.43
C LYS A 156 14.22 5.43 -0.92
N LEU A 157 13.70 4.20 -1.07
CA LEU A 157 13.77 3.45 -2.32
C LEU A 157 12.97 4.14 -3.44
N TYR A 158 11.77 4.62 -3.14
CA TYR A 158 10.92 5.31 -4.12
C TYR A 158 11.45 6.67 -4.51
N ASP A 159 12.03 7.43 -3.57
CA ASP A 159 12.65 8.72 -3.83
C ASP A 159 13.86 8.58 -4.75
N TYR A 160 14.69 7.57 -4.46
CA TYR A 160 15.82 7.22 -5.31
C TYR A 160 15.36 6.81 -6.72
N ALA A 161 14.33 5.98 -6.83
CA ALA A 161 13.76 5.58 -8.12
C ALA A 161 13.26 6.80 -8.92
N ARG A 162 12.55 7.73 -8.27
CA ARG A 162 12.10 8.98 -8.92
C ARG A 162 13.27 9.82 -9.40
N SER A 163 14.31 9.99 -8.57
CA SER A 163 15.50 10.74 -8.97
C SER A 163 16.20 10.16 -10.21
N LYS A 164 16.20 8.83 -10.37
CA LYS A 164 16.78 8.16 -11.54
C LYS A 164 15.98 8.39 -12.81
N LEU A 165 14.67 8.30 -12.69
CA LEU A 165 13.78 8.62 -13.80
C LEU A 165 13.92 10.08 -14.22
N ASP A 166 13.93 11.01 -13.25
CA ASP A 166 14.08 12.44 -13.51
C ASP A 166 15.44 12.75 -14.16
N ASP A 167 16.52 12.14 -13.67
CA ASP A 167 17.86 12.26 -14.27
C ASP A 167 17.91 11.71 -15.71
N GLU A 168 17.26 10.57 -15.97
CA GLU A 168 17.20 9.94 -17.30
C GLU A 168 16.41 10.78 -18.30
N LEU A 169 15.32 11.41 -17.85
CA LEU A 169 14.41 12.21 -18.68
C LEU A 169 14.80 13.70 -18.77
N SER A 170 15.85 14.13 -18.06
CA SER A 170 16.35 15.52 -18.08
C SER A 170 17.53 15.68 -19.03
N LEU A 171 17.51 16.72 -19.86
CA LEU A 171 18.69 17.20 -20.58
C LEU A 171 19.53 18.07 -19.63
N LYS A 172 20.84 17.85 -19.62
CA LYS A 172 21.82 18.63 -18.84
C LYS A 172 22.68 19.48 -19.77
#